data_AF-A0A1G5QE03-F1
#
_entry.id   AF-A0A1G5QE03-F1
#
_cell.length_a   1.000
_cell.length_b   1.000
_cell.length_c   1.000
_cell.angle_alpha   90.00
_cell.angle_beta   90.00
_cell.angle_gamma   90.00
#
_symmetry.space_group_name_H-M   'P 1'
#
loop_
_entity.id
_entity.type
_entity.pdbx_description
1 polymer ?
#
loop_
_entity_poly.entity_id
_entity_poly.type
_entity_poly.pdbx_seq_one_letter_code
_entity_poly.pdbx_strand_id
1 'polypeptide(L)'
;MRWFALFLLLFLEPVWAFTAPVVRIEVTVTDESGAPVPDARVGAVYYGATDHYTDVELTDEKGIAVVSGRTVYAVPFSVSKLGYYPGGKKIMPPADETEAGPKKVAVVLRKKRNLIPLYAIKYSGEIPIAEEWIGFDLEKADWVSPYGKGVITDFELMYEGYMRSFWDAKGTLKLRFSSQGDGLIDVSEQVYAASRMRLSHLAPQRGYSDAEKWWALAMSEDVDEEHKPSRRKHYFLRVRSRTNDAGELVSANYTKIYGDIRFFFKTKKGGAAGVAFDYYFNPTPNDRNLEFAVGRNLFENLEHEQQVREP
;
A
#
# COMPACT_ATOMS: atom_id res chain seq x y z
N MET A 1 -82.34 6.61 -2.78
CA MET A 1 -81.18 7.35 -3.30
C MET A 1 -80.44 7.98 -2.14
N ARG A 2 -79.40 7.34 -1.57
CA ARG A 2 -78.46 7.94 -0.59
C ARG A 2 -77.44 6.90 -0.09
N TRP A 3 -76.59 6.42 -0.99
CA TRP A 3 -75.34 5.73 -0.64
C TRP A 3 -74.40 6.03 -1.81
N PHE A 4 -73.26 6.67 -1.52
CA PHE A 4 -72.03 6.81 -2.33
C PHE A 4 -71.41 8.19 -2.07
N ALA A 5 -70.58 8.27 -1.03
CA ALA A 5 -69.43 9.17 -0.92
C ALA A 5 -68.77 8.99 0.45
N LEU A 6 -68.29 7.78 0.72
CA LEU A 6 -67.27 7.53 1.75
C LEU A 6 -66.23 6.66 1.06
N PHE A 7 -64.95 6.95 1.25
CA PHE A 7 -63.76 6.48 0.51
C PHE A 7 -63.34 7.33 -0.69
N LEU A 8 -62.66 8.46 -0.41
CA LEU A 8 -61.37 8.76 -1.02
C LEU A 8 -60.68 9.94 -0.30
N LEU A 9 -60.45 9.83 1.02
CA LEU A 9 -59.41 10.64 1.65
C LEU A 9 -58.10 9.90 1.40
N LEU A 10 -57.53 10.21 0.23
CA LEU A 10 -56.18 9.86 -0.15
C LEU A 10 -55.25 10.17 1.03
N PHE A 11 -54.59 9.13 1.53
CA PHE A 11 -53.31 9.25 2.22
C PHE A 11 -52.33 9.95 1.27
N LEU A 12 -52.38 11.29 1.24
CA LEU A 12 -51.22 12.10 0.90
C LEU A 12 -50.35 12.12 2.16
N GLU A 13 -49.82 10.94 2.52
CA GLU A 13 -48.54 10.93 3.20
C GLU A 13 -47.59 11.70 2.27
N PRO A 14 -46.93 12.77 2.74
CA PRO A 14 -45.85 13.32 1.95
C PRO A 14 -44.90 12.16 1.68
N VAL A 15 -44.82 11.73 0.43
CA VAL A 15 -43.61 11.08 -0.05
C VAL A 15 -42.57 12.17 0.11
N TRP A 16 -41.94 12.23 1.28
CA TRP A 16 -40.67 12.92 1.44
C TRP A 16 -39.77 12.18 0.47
N ALA A 17 -39.72 12.68 -0.77
CA ALA A 17 -38.73 12.26 -1.73
C ALA A 17 -37.43 12.53 -1.01
N PHE A 18 -36.79 11.45 -0.53
CA PHE A 18 -35.53 11.52 0.16
C PHE A 18 -34.51 11.98 -0.88
N THR A 19 -34.39 13.29 -1.05
CA THR A 19 -33.45 13.87 -1.99
C THR A 19 -32.10 13.83 -1.32
N ALA A 20 -31.18 13.04 -1.88
CA ALA A 20 -29.83 12.97 -1.39
C ALA A 20 -29.21 14.40 -1.30
N PRO A 21 -28.46 14.70 -0.23
CA PRO A 21 -27.87 16.01 -0.04
C PRO A 21 -26.83 16.28 -1.13
N VAL A 22 -26.64 17.57 -1.44
CA VAL A 22 -25.58 18.01 -2.35
C VAL A 22 -24.26 18.02 -1.60
N VAL A 23 -23.31 17.22 -2.05
CA VAL A 23 -21.95 17.18 -1.51
C VAL A 23 -21.03 17.94 -2.46
N ARG A 24 -20.40 19.01 -1.95
CA ARG A 24 -19.39 19.79 -2.67
C ARG A 24 -18.01 19.50 -2.10
N ILE A 25 -17.03 19.27 -2.96
CA ILE A 25 -15.64 19.00 -2.58
C ILE A 25 -14.76 20.02 -3.28
N GLU A 26 -14.08 20.87 -2.49
CA GLU A 26 -13.05 21.78 -2.98
C GLU A 26 -11.70 21.10 -2.84
N VAL A 27 -11.08 20.76 -3.96
CA VAL A 27 -9.80 20.05 -4.02
C VAL A 27 -8.70 21.05 -4.36
N THR A 28 -7.75 21.22 -3.43
CA THR A 28 -6.50 21.94 -3.67
C THR A 28 -5.40 20.94 -4.02
N VAL A 29 -4.80 21.12 -5.19
CA VAL A 29 -3.78 20.23 -5.74
C VAL A 29 -2.44 20.96 -5.81
N THR A 30 -1.46 20.39 -5.11
CA THR A 30 -0.07 20.90 -5.10
C THR A 30 0.91 19.82 -5.50
N ASP A 31 2.14 20.22 -5.85
CA ASP A 31 3.26 19.29 -5.96
C ASP A 31 4.03 19.16 -4.63
N GLU A 32 5.09 18.34 -4.64
CA GLU A 32 5.89 18.07 -3.43
C GLU A 32 6.61 19.31 -2.86
N SER A 33 6.73 20.39 -3.63
CA SER A 33 7.29 21.67 -3.17
C SER A 33 6.23 22.61 -2.58
N GLY A 34 4.95 22.22 -2.65
CA GLY A 34 3.81 23.07 -2.28
C GLY A 34 3.32 23.99 -3.40
N ALA A 35 3.92 23.94 -4.59
CA ALA A 35 3.47 24.74 -5.72
C ALA A 35 2.12 24.22 -6.26
N PRO A 36 1.20 25.10 -6.68
CA PRO A 36 -0.07 24.70 -7.26
C PRO A 36 0.12 23.94 -8.57
N VAL A 37 -0.75 22.95 -8.82
CA VAL A 37 -0.74 22.18 -10.06
C VAL A 37 -1.99 22.51 -10.87
N PRO A 38 -1.91 23.42 -11.86
CA PRO A 38 -3.03 23.71 -12.76
C PRO A 38 -3.31 22.53 -13.71
N ASP A 39 -4.48 22.51 -14.36
CA ASP A 39 -4.88 21.50 -15.35
C ASP A 39 -4.81 20.04 -14.86
N ALA A 40 -4.85 19.82 -13.55
CA ALA A 40 -5.00 18.50 -12.97
C ALA A 40 -6.47 18.10 -13.03
N ARG A 41 -6.75 16.91 -13.58
CA ARG A 41 -8.09 16.36 -13.67
C ARG A 41 -8.53 15.85 -12.30
N VAL A 42 -9.55 16.47 -11.74
CA VAL A 42 -10.25 16.04 -10.52
C VAL A 42 -11.56 15.40 -10.93
N GLY A 43 -11.75 14.11 -10.63
CA GLY A 43 -12.99 13.39 -10.90
C GLY A 43 -13.58 12.77 -9.65
N ALA A 44 -14.85 13.02 -9.36
CA ALA A 44 -15.58 12.48 -8.22
C ALA A 44 -16.82 11.69 -8.66
N VAL A 45 -17.06 10.55 -8.02
CA VAL A 45 -18.23 9.70 -8.31
C VAL A 45 -19.23 9.81 -7.17
N TYR A 46 -20.45 10.21 -7.51
CA TYR A 46 -21.59 10.37 -6.62
C TYR A 46 -22.57 9.24 -6.89
N TYR A 47 -22.72 8.34 -5.93
CA TYR A 47 -23.60 7.19 -6.07
C TYR A 47 -25.02 7.53 -5.60
N GLY A 48 -26.01 7.14 -6.39
CA GLY A 48 -27.40 7.03 -5.97
C GLY A 48 -27.76 5.58 -5.64
N ALA A 49 -29.05 5.32 -5.38
CA ALA A 49 -29.51 3.98 -5.01
C ALA A 49 -29.41 2.97 -6.17
N THR A 50 -29.57 3.43 -7.41
CA THR A 50 -29.57 2.60 -8.62
C THR A 50 -28.69 3.16 -9.74
N ASP A 51 -28.13 4.35 -9.55
CA ASP A 51 -27.37 5.10 -10.55
C ASP A 51 -26.10 5.72 -9.94
N HIS A 52 -25.32 6.38 -10.79
CA HIS A 52 -24.20 7.19 -10.37
C HIS A 52 -24.01 8.37 -11.31
N TYR A 53 -23.51 9.46 -10.77
CA TYR A 53 -23.09 10.64 -11.50
C TYR A 53 -21.59 10.86 -11.29
N THR A 54 -20.86 11.20 -12.35
CA THR A 54 -19.43 11.54 -12.24
C THR A 54 -19.24 12.99 -12.63
N ASP A 55 -18.70 13.77 -11.70
CA ASP A 55 -18.31 15.15 -11.94
C ASP A 55 -16.80 15.21 -12.21
N VAL A 56 -16.39 15.96 -13.23
CA VAL A 56 -15.00 16.06 -13.65
C VAL A 56 -14.65 17.50 -13.94
N GLU A 57 -13.67 18.01 -13.21
CA GLU A 57 -13.19 19.38 -13.35
C GLU A 57 -11.66 19.39 -13.52
N LEU A 58 -11.16 20.51 -14.04
CA LEU A 58 -9.72 20.80 -14.09
C LEU A 58 -9.39 21.82 -13.02
N THR A 59 -8.20 21.69 -12.42
CA THR A 59 -7.71 22.70 -11.50
C THR A 59 -7.33 24.00 -12.21
N ASP A 60 -7.64 25.13 -11.58
CA ASP A 60 -7.24 26.45 -12.03
C ASP A 60 -5.74 26.74 -11.79
N GLU A 61 -5.29 27.96 -12.11
CA GLU A 61 -3.91 28.44 -11.88
C GLU A 61 -3.47 28.38 -10.40
N LYS A 62 -4.43 28.34 -9.46
CA LYS A 62 -4.16 28.18 -8.02
C LYS A 62 -4.18 26.71 -7.60
N GLY A 63 -4.34 25.78 -8.53
CA GLY A 63 -4.44 24.35 -8.27
C GLY A 63 -5.77 23.93 -7.67
N ILE A 64 -6.84 24.71 -7.82
CA ILE A 64 -8.14 24.46 -7.17
C ILE A 64 -9.16 23.97 -8.19
N ALA A 65 -9.89 22.91 -7.85
CA ALA A 65 -11.09 22.47 -8.56
C ALA A 65 -12.22 22.19 -7.56
N VAL A 66 -13.47 22.42 -7.97
CA VAL A 66 -14.65 22.12 -7.14
C VAL A 66 -15.53 21.15 -7.88
N VAL A 67 -15.71 19.96 -7.32
CA VAL A 67 -16.65 18.94 -7.84
C VAL A 67 -17.87 18.83 -6.94
N SER A 68 -19.04 18.59 -7.53
CA SER A 68 -20.30 18.54 -6.80
C SER A 68 -21.29 17.52 -7.37
N GLY A 69 -22.10 16.95 -6.47
CA GLY A 69 -23.14 16.01 -6.85
C GLY A 69 -23.98 15.60 -5.65
N ARG A 70 -25.11 14.94 -5.92
CA ARG A 70 -26.02 14.44 -4.87
C ARG A 70 -25.68 13.01 -4.49
N THR A 71 -25.52 12.73 -3.20
CA THR A 71 -25.21 11.38 -2.70
C THR A 71 -25.45 11.28 -1.19
N VAL A 72 -25.83 10.09 -0.74
CA VAL A 72 -25.79 9.70 0.69
C VAL A 72 -24.68 8.69 0.97
N TYR A 73 -23.96 8.27 -0.07
CA TYR A 73 -22.82 7.36 0.03
C TYR A 73 -21.49 8.11 -0.03
N ALA A 74 -20.43 7.44 0.42
CA ALA A 74 -19.06 7.93 0.30
C ALA A 74 -18.72 8.29 -1.16
N VAL A 75 -18.12 9.46 -1.35
CA VAL A 75 -17.66 9.97 -2.65
C VAL A 75 -16.19 9.61 -2.83
N PRO A 76 -15.83 8.57 -3.60
CA PRO A 76 -14.48 8.44 -4.09
C PRO A 76 -14.18 9.57 -5.08
N PHE A 77 -13.05 10.23 -4.91
CA PHE A 77 -12.52 11.12 -5.94
C PHE A 77 -11.07 10.78 -6.25
N SER A 78 -10.66 11.15 -7.46
CA SER A 78 -9.32 10.95 -7.99
C SER A 78 -8.79 12.25 -8.57
N VAL A 79 -7.47 12.44 -8.46
CA VAL A 79 -6.73 13.54 -9.06
C VAL A 79 -5.65 12.95 -9.94
N SER A 80 -5.54 13.43 -11.17
CA SER A 80 -4.56 12.92 -12.13
C SER A 80 -4.04 14.02 -13.04
N LYS A 81 -2.75 13.94 -13.38
CA LYS A 81 -2.11 14.78 -14.39
C LYS A 81 -1.02 13.97 -15.08
N LEU A 82 -0.85 14.15 -16.39
CA LEU A 82 0.23 13.51 -17.13
C LEU A 82 1.59 13.89 -16.51
N GLY A 83 2.48 12.90 -16.35
CA GLY A 83 3.76 13.10 -15.67
C GLY A 83 3.72 13.02 -14.14
N TYR A 84 2.55 12.82 -13.53
CA TYR A 84 2.39 12.67 -12.08
C TYR A 84 1.83 11.29 -11.72
N TYR A 85 2.08 10.84 -10.49
CA TYR A 85 1.37 9.71 -9.91
C TYR A 85 -0.05 10.15 -9.54
N PRO A 86 -1.10 9.42 -10.00
CA PRO A 86 -2.46 9.75 -9.64
C PRO A 86 -2.68 9.60 -8.14
N GLY A 87 -3.60 10.38 -7.61
CA GLY A 87 -3.98 10.36 -6.21
C GLY A 87 -5.49 10.42 -6.01
N GLY A 88 -5.92 10.47 -4.76
CA GLY A 88 -7.33 10.53 -4.40
C GLY A 88 -7.62 9.98 -3.02
N LYS A 89 -8.86 10.14 -2.58
CA LYS A 89 -9.39 9.51 -1.35
C LYS A 89 -10.91 9.41 -1.42
N LYS A 90 -11.50 8.78 -0.40
CA LYS A 90 -12.96 8.75 -0.22
C LYS A 90 -13.36 9.84 0.77
N ILE A 91 -14.44 10.54 0.46
CA ILE A 91 -15.04 11.56 1.31
C ILE A 91 -16.41 11.05 1.76
N MET A 92 -16.61 10.99 3.08
CA MET A 92 -17.94 10.74 3.62
C MET A 92 -18.81 12.00 3.46
N PRO A 93 -20.07 11.85 3.04
CA PRO A 93 -21.05 12.93 3.07
C PRO A 93 -21.25 13.43 4.51
N PRO A 94 -21.63 14.70 4.70
CA PRO A 94 -21.94 15.22 6.02
C PRO A 94 -23.15 14.49 6.62
N ALA A 95 -23.16 14.34 7.95
CA ALA A 95 -24.28 13.72 8.67
C ALA A 95 -25.49 14.66 8.77
N ASP A 96 -25.25 15.98 8.78
CA ASP A 96 -26.26 17.03 8.85
C ASP A 96 -26.13 18.02 7.68
N GLU A 97 -27.27 18.44 7.12
CA GLU A 97 -27.33 19.38 5.97
C GLU A 97 -26.86 20.81 6.31
N THR A 98 -26.62 21.13 7.57
CA THR A 98 -26.22 22.46 8.05
C THR A 98 -24.73 22.76 7.89
N GLU A 99 -23.90 21.80 7.46
CA GLU A 99 -22.52 22.04 7.01
C GLU A 99 -22.50 22.67 5.61
N ALA A 100 -22.93 23.94 5.50
CA ALA A 100 -23.23 24.62 4.24
C ALA A 100 -22.02 24.93 3.31
N GLY A 101 -20.82 24.42 3.60
CA GLY A 101 -19.59 24.72 2.87
C GLY A 101 -19.03 23.54 2.07
N PRO A 102 -18.23 23.79 1.01
CA PRO A 102 -17.51 22.70 0.35
C PRO A 102 -16.51 22.07 1.31
N LYS A 103 -16.43 20.74 1.28
CA LYS A 103 -15.43 19.99 2.04
C LYS A 103 -14.07 20.20 1.40
N LYS A 104 -13.20 20.93 2.10
CA LYS A 104 -11.86 21.27 1.62
C LYS A 104 -10.90 20.11 1.76
N VAL A 105 -10.17 19.83 0.70
CA VAL A 105 -9.30 18.67 0.60
C VAL A 105 -8.01 19.06 -0.11
N ALA A 106 -6.88 18.89 0.58
CA ALA A 106 -5.57 18.98 -0.05
C ALA A 106 -5.14 17.61 -0.62
N VAL A 107 -4.56 17.63 -1.83
CA VAL A 107 -3.92 16.47 -2.46
C VAL A 107 -2.57 16.89 -3.02
N VAL A 108 -1.52 16.16 -2.65
CA VAL A 108 -0.18 16.34 -3.23
C VAL A 108 -0.01 15.36 -4.40
N LEU A 109 0.10 15.88 -5.62
CA LEU A 109 0.49 15.11 -6.79
C LEU A 109 2.01 15.01 -6.88
N ARG A 110 2.53 13.79 -6.87
CA ARG A 110 3.96 13.52 -6.92
C ARG A 110 4.40 13.34 -8.37
N LYS A 111 5.44 14.08 -8.79
CA LYS A 111 5.97 13.99 -10.16
C LYS A 111 6.64 12.64 -10.35
N LYS A 112 6.41 11.98 -11.48
CA LYS A 112 7.24 10.85 -11.92
C LYS A 112 8.61 11.42 -12.30
N ARG A 113 9.70 10.88 -11.74
CA ARG A 113 11.04 11.42 -12.01
C ARG A 113 11.80 10.50 -12.96
N ASN A 114 12.41 9.45 -12.42
CA ASN A 114 13.21 8.52 -13.18
C ASN A 114 12.70 7.10 -12.96
N LEU A 115 11.84 6.62 -13.87
CA LEU A 115 11.29 5.27 -13.79
C LEU A 115 12.34 4.26 -14.28
N ILE A 116 12.74 3.33 -13.43
CA ILE A 116 13.76 2.32 -13.73
C ILE A 116 13.21 0.89 -13.64
N PRO A 117 13.78 -0.07 -14.39
CA PRO A 117 13.45 -1.47 -14.20
C PRO A 117 13.97 -1.95 -12.84
N LEU A 118 13.14 -2.72 -12.13
CA LEU A 118 13.45 -3.30 -10.82
C LEU A 118 13.05 -4.78 -10.83
N TYR A 119 13.65 -5.57 -9.93
CA TYR A 119 13.12 -6.89 -9.56
C TYR A 119 11.92 -6.66 -8.64
N ALA A 120 10.72 -6.76 -9.18
CA ALA A 120 9.51 -6.42 -8.45
C ALA A 120 8.50 -7.56 -8.44
N ILE A 121 8.05 -7.99 -7.28
CA ILE A 121 7.21 -9.19 -7.16
C ILE A 121 6.31 -9.12 -5.93
N LYS A 122 5.12 -9.69 -6.05
CA LYS A 122 4.27 -10.10 -4.93
C LYS A 122 4.71 -11.50 -4.52
N TYR A 123 5.69 -11.60 -3.63
CA TYR A 123 6.21 -12.89 -3.23
C TYR A 123 5.24 -13.59 -2.29
N SER A 124 4.98 -14.86 -2.54
CA SER A 124 4.34 -15.77 -1.60
C SER A 124 4.98 -17.14 -1.77
N GLY A 125 5.62 -17.61 -0.72
CA GLY A 125 6.36 -18.87 -0.70
C GLY A 125 6.20 -19.60 0.62
N GLU A 126 6.90 -20.72 0.74
CA GLU A 126 6.90 -21.55 1.94
C GLU A 126 8.28 -21.50 2.59
N ILE A 127 8.33 -21.28 3.89
CA ILE A 127 9.53 -21.38 4.71
C ILE A 127 9.89 -22.88 4.78
N PRO A 128 11.07 -23.29 4.28
CA PRO A 128 11.41 -24.70 4.08
C PRO A 128 11.41 -25.53 5.36
N ILE A 129 12.00 -24.99 6.43
CA ILE A 129 12.16 -25.67 7.72
C ILE A 129 11.97 -24.67 8.87
N ALA A 130 11.52 -25.15 10.03
CA ALA A 130 11.36 -24.36 11.24
C ALA A 130 12.67 -24.32 12.05
N GLU A 131 12.81 -23.31 12.91
CA GLU A 131 13.89 -23.18 13.89
C GLU A 131 15.31 -23.10 13.29
N GLU A 132 15.42 -22.83 11.98
CA GLU A 132 16.67 -22.54 11.29
C GLU A 132 16.59 -21.17 10.60
N TRP A 133 17.71 -20.44 10.65
CA TRP A 133 17.89 -19.23 9.85
C TRP A 133 18.21 -19.60 8.41
N ILE A 134 17.37 -19.13 7.48
CA ILE A 134 17.48 -19.43 6.06
C ILE A 134 17.61 -18.12 5.29
N GLY A 135 18.65 -18.02 4.46
CA GLY A 135 18.86 -16.86 3.60
C GLY A 135 17.79 -16.74 2.50
N PHE A 136 17.42 -15.51 2.18
CA PHE A 136 16.55 -15.18 1.05
C PHE A 136 17.30 -14.31 0.05
N ASP A 137 17.18 -14.64 -1.24
CA ASP A 137 17.77 -13.89 -2.35
C ASP A 137 16.67 -13.09 -3.07
N LEU A 138 16.71 -11.76 -2.93
CA LEU A 138 15.75 -10.82 -3.53
C LEU A 138 15.86 -10.75 -5.06
N GLU A 139 17.01 -11.09 -5.63
CA GLU A 139 17.19 -11.08 -7.09
C GLU A 139 16.67 -12.37 -7.72
N LYS A 140 16.74 -13.48 -6.98
CA LYS A 140 16.18 -14.77 -7.40
C LYS A 140 14.74 -15.01 -6.96
N ALA A 141 14.24 -14.20 -6.03
CA ALA A 141 12.97 -14.40 -5.34
C ALA A 141 12.85 -15.82 -4.76
N ASP A 142 13.93 -16.34 -4.18
CA ASP A 142 14.00 -17.72 -3.72
C ASP A 142 14.92 -17.86 -2.50
N TRP A 143 14.73 -18.95 -1.77
CA TRP A 143 15.60 -19.32 -0.66
C TRP A 143 17.01 -19.64 -1.15
N VAL A 144 18.00 -19.31 -0.35
CA VAL A 144 19.39 -19.67 -0.61
C VAL A 144 19.57 -21.19 -0.41
N SER A 145 20.48 -21.78 -1.20
CA SER A 145 20.87 -23.20 -1.08
C SER A 145 21.13 -23.61 0.39
N PRO A 146 20.69 -24.81 0.83
CA PRO A 146 20.19 -25.93 0.03
C PRO A 146 18.68 -25.90 -0.26
N TYR A 147 17.96 -24.89 0.21
CA TYR A 147 16.50 -24.91 0.23
C TYR A 147 15.83 -24.29 -1.00
N GLY A 148 16.61 -23.59 -1.83
CA GLY A 148 16.15 -23.00 -3.08
C GLY A 148 17.31 -22.71 -4.01
N LYS A 149 17.06 -21.87 -5.03
CA LYS A 149 18.01 -21.48 -6.07
C LYS A 149 18.66 -20.12 -5.82
N GLY A 150 18.38 -19.50 -4.68
CA GLY A 150 19.04 -18.28 -4.23
C GLY A 150 20.54 -18.49 -4.04
N VAL A 151 21.32 -17.44 -4.32
CA VAL A 151 22.79 -17.47 -4.27
C VAL A 151 23.31 -16.45 -3.27
N ILE A 152 22.66 -15.29 -3.16
CA ILE A 152 23.05 -14.20 -2.28
C ILE A 152 22.04 -14.08 -1.15
N THR A 153 22.51 -14.16 0.09
CA THR A 153 21.68 -13.89 1.27
C THR A 153 21.51 -12.38 1.45
N ASP A 154 20.33 -11.84 1.11
CA ASP A 154 19.99 -10.43 1.33
C ASP A 154 19.47 -10.18 2.75
N PHE A 155 18.78 -11.15 3.33
CA PHE A 155 18.42 -11.25 4.74
C PHE A 155 18.13 -12.71 5.09
N GLU A 156 18.06 -13.03 6.37
CA GLU A 156 17.68 -14.36 6.85
C GLU A 156 16.32 -14.32 7.53
N LEU A 157 15.52 -15.37 7.30
CA LEU A 157 14.25 -15.59 7.99
C LEU A 157 14.33 -16.86 8.82
N MET A 158 13.66 -16.87 9.96
CA MET A 158 13.45 -18.05 10.78
C MET A 158 12.00 -18.09 11.25
N TYR A 159 11.36 -19.25 11.16
CA TYR A 159 10.04 -19.48 11.72
C TYR A 159 10.13 -20.40 12.93
N GLU A 160 9.50 -20.01 14.03
CA GLU A 160 9.34 -20.82 15.24
C GLU A 160 7.85 -20.95 15.53
N GLY A 161 7.38 -22.16 15.84
CA GLY A 161 5.97 -22.34 16.19
C GLY A 161 5.38 -23.67 15.76
N TYR A 162 4.07 -23.77 15.86
CA TYR A 162 3.31 -24.98 15.55
C TYR A 162 1.93 -24.66 15.00
N MET A 163 1.38 -25.63 14.26
CA MET A 163 -0.02 -25.67 13.87
C MET A 163 -0.56 -27.07 14.14
N ARG A 164 -1.30 -27.23 15.23
CA ARG A 164 -1.96 -28.51 15.58
C ARG A 164 -3.36 -28.60 15.00
N SER A 165 -4.07 -27.48 14.96
CA SER A 165 -5.39 -27.36 14.32
C SER A 165 -5.65 -25.92 13.85
N PHE A 166 -6.79 -25.68 13.22
CA PHE A 166 -7.22 -24.32 12.85
C PHE A 166 -7.41 -23.41 14.09
N TRP A 167 -7.70 -23.98 15.25
CA TRP A 167 -7.95 -23.25 16.50
C TRP A 167 -6.75 -23.27 17.46
N ASP A 168 -5.72 -24.05 17.14
CA ASP A 168 -4.54 -24.26 17.99
C ASP A 168 -3.29 -24.15 17.13
N ALA A 169 -2.84 -22.90 16.96
CA ALA A 169 -1.65 -22.55 16.22
C ALA A 169 -1.03 -21.28 16.79
N LYS A 170 0.29 -21.26 16.84
CA LYS A 170 1.09 -20.12 17.29
C LYS A 170 2.41 -20.14 16.55
N GLY A 171 2.90 -18.97 16.18
CA GLY A 171 4.22 -18.88 15.60
C GLY A 171 4.75 -17.47 15.56
N THR A 172 6.05 -17.42 15.33
CA THR A 172 6.86 -16.23 15.27
C THR A 172 7.73 -16.33 14.01
N LEU A 173 7.65 -15.31 13.16
CA LEU A 173 8.62 -15.09 12.10
C LEU A 173 9.66 -14.11 12.60
N LYS A 174 10.94 -14.42 12.41
CA LYS A 174 12.06 -13.53 12.73
C LYS A 174 12.83 -13.20 11.45
N LEU A 175 13.40 -12.00 11.40
CA LEU A 175 14.25 -11.51 10.34
C LEU A 175 15.52 -10.90 10.94
N ARG A 176 16.68 -11.23 10.37
CA ARG A 176 17.94 -10.59 10.70
C ARG A 176 18.80 -10.35 9.47
N PHE A 177 19.83 -9.52 9.64
CA PHE A 177 20.84 -9.24 8.64
C PHE A 177 22.18 -9.85 9.06
N SER A 178 22.88 -10.50 8.13
CA SER A 178 24.16 -11.14 8.38
C SER A 178 25.37 -10.29 7.96
N SER A 179 25.16 -9.31 7.07
CA SER A 179 26.23 -8.44 6.58
C SER A 179 26.26 -7.11 7.33
N GLN A 180 27.46 -6.68 7.71
CA GLN A 180 27.66 -5.38 8.33
C GLN A 180 27.17 -4.26 7.41
N GLY A 181 26.37 -3.35 7.98
CA GLY A 181 25.81 -2.22 7.24
C GLY A 181 24.49 -2.55 6.56
N ASP A 182 24.06 -3.79 6.47
CA ASP A 182 22.69 -4.09 6.06
C ASP A 182 21.69 -3.66 7.14
N GLY A 183 20.42 -3.55 6.76
CA GLY A 183 19.39 -3.18 7.72
C GLY A 183 18.08 -2.78 7.09
N LEU A 184 17.12 -2.47 7.96
CA LEU A 184 15.77 -2.08 7.63
C LEU A 184 15.39 -0.76 8.32
N ILE A 185 14.52 0.01 7.65
CA ILE A 185 13.86 1.19 8.19
C ILE A 185 12.36 0.99 8.06
N ASP A 186 11.64 1.16 9.17
CA ASP A 186 10.18 1.30 9.16
C ASP A 186 9.80 2.73 8.76
N VAL A 187 9.02 2.85 7.67
CA VAL A 187 8.55 4.13 7.11
C VAL A 187 7.03 4.22 7.08
N SER A 188 6.36 3.46 7.94
CA SER A 188 4.89 3.34 7.97
C SER A 188 4.19 4.68 8.26
N GLU A 189 4.84 5.55 9.02
CA GLU A 189 4.36 6.91 9.33
C GLU A 189 4.71 7.94 8.24
N GLN A 190 5.52 7.57 7.24
CA GLN A 190 6.06 8.47 6.22
C GLN A 190 5.50 8.11 4.84
N VAL A 191 4.18 7.94 4.77
CA VAL A 191 3.48 7.51 3.55
C VAL A 191 2.57 8.57 2.95
N TYR A 192 2.63 8.72 1.63
CA TYR A 192 1.70 9.55 0.87
C TYR A 192 0.41 8.76 0.61
N ALA A 193 -0.43 8.61 1.63
CA ALA A 193 -1.63 7.75 1.60
C ALA A 193 -2.61 8.08 0.47
N ALA A 194 -2.64 9.33 0.00
CA ALA A 194 -3.48 9.78 -1.10
C ALA A 194 -2.82 9.63 -2.49
N SER A 195 -1.60 9.11 -2.61
CA SER A 195 -0.89 8.93 -3.88
C SER A 195 -0.76 7.44 -4.24
N ARG A 196 -0.79 7.12 -5.54
CA ARG A 196 -0.46 5.77 -6.02
C ARG A 196 0.98 5.37 -5.70
N MET A 197 1.92 6.33 -5.69
CA MET A 197 3.27 6.10 -5.19
C MET A 197 3.35 6.57 -3.74
N ARG A 198 3.18 5.64 -2.80
CA ARG A 198 3.02 5.98 -1.38
C ARG A 198 4.35 6.21 -0.67
N LEU A 199 5.45 5.66 -1.17
CA LEU A 199 6.78 5.78 -0.57
C LEU A 199 7.64 6.80 -1.33
N SER A 200 8.67 7.34 -0.67
CA SER A 200 9.63 8.28 -1.26
C SER A 200 10.28 7.75 -2.53
N HIS A 201 10.69 8.68 -3.42
CA HIS A 201 11.39 8.36 -4.68
C HIS A 201 12.69 7.59 -4.47
N LEU A 202 13.43 8.01 -3.44
CA LEU A 202 14.71 7.45 -3.07
C LEU A 202 14.58 6.73 -1.74
N ALA A 203 15.25 5.59 -1.62
CA ALA A 203 15.53 4.98 -0.33
C ALA A 203 16.30 5.98 0.56
N PRO A 204 16.08 6.02 1.89
CA PRO A 204 16.85 6.88 2.79
C PRO A 204 18.37 6.65 2.71
N GLN A 205 19.17 7.65 3.04
CA GLN A 205 20.64 7.49 3.04
C GLN A 205 21.14 6.83 4.34
N ARG A 206 20.43 7.08 5.45
CA ARG A 206 20.80 6.70 6.82
C ARG A 206 19.55 6.21 7.56
N GLY A 207 19.76 5.63 8.74
CA GLY A 207 18.69 5.18 9.65
C GLY A 207 18.43 3.67 9.61
N TYR A 208 19.12 2.93 8.74
CA TYR A 208 19.02 1.48 8.66
C TYR A 208 19.50 0.84 9.96
N SER A 209 18.67 -0.04 10.52
CA SER A 209 18.98 -0.84 11.70
C SER A 209 19.07 -2.30 11.31
N ASP A 210 20.12 -2.96 11.76
CA ASP A 210 20.36 -4.40 11.65
C ASP A 210 19.73 -5.20 12.80
N ALA A 211 19.04 -4.53 13.73
CA ALA A 211 18.37 -5.17 14.85
C ALA A 211 17.34 -6.18 14.36
N GLU A 212 17.35 -7.36 14.98
CA GLU A 212 16.40 -8.43 14.68
C GLU A 212 14.95 -7.92 14.75
N LYS A 213 14.18 -8.27 13.73
CA LYS A 213 12.74 -7.99 13.65
C LYS A 213 11.98 -9.29 13.83
N TRP A 214 10.81 -9.20 14.43
CA TRP A 214 9.96 -10.37 14.56
C TRP A 214 8.48 -9.98 14.49
N TRP A 215 7.70 -10.95 14.03
CA TRP A 215 6.25 -10.89 13.94
C TRP A 215 5.66 -12.13 14.56
N ALA A 216 4.53 -12.02 15.23
CA ALA A 216 3.86 -13.15 15.86
C ALA A 216 2.38 -13.22 15.48
N LEU A 217 1.87 -14.44 15.46
CA LEU A 217 0.46 -14.79 15.25
C LEU A 217 0.11 -15.91 16.22
N ALA A 218 -1.13 -15.91 16.71
CA ALA A 218 -1.72 -16.99 17.48
C ALA A 218 -3.23 -17.05 17.21
N MET A 219 -3.82 -18.24 17.25
CA MET A 219 -5.26 -18.45 17.03
C MET A 219 -6.10 -18.32 18.31
N SER A 220 -5.53 -18.70 19.46
CA SER A 220 -6.21 -18.80 20.75
C SER A 220 -5.68 -17.83 21.81
N GLU A 221 -4.60 -17.12 21.51
CA GLU A 221 -3.92 -16.19 22.42
C GLU A 221 -3.83 -14.80 21.79
N ASP A 222 -3.83 -13.77 22.64
CA ASP A 222 -3.52 -12.42 22.19
C ASP A 222 -2.02 -12.28 21.95
N VAL A 223 -1.69 -11.74 20.78
CA VAL A 223 -0.35 -11.26 20.46
C VAL A 223 -0.33 -9.74 20.63
N ASP A 224 0.80 -9.19 21.03
CA ASP A 224 1.01 -7.74 21.03
C ASP A 224 0.78 -7.15 19.63
N GLU A 225 -0.03 -6.10 19.54
CA GLU A 225 -0.33 -5.40 18.28
C GLU A 225 0.94 -4.90 17.57
N GLU A 226 1.99 -4.54 18.31
CA GLU A 226 3.26 -4.12 17.72
C GLU A 226 3.88 -5.22 16.83
N HIS A 227 3.74 -6.47 17.26
CA HIS A 227 4.33 -7.64 16.62
C HIS A 227 3.36 -8.35 15.66
N LYS A 228 2.10 -7.91 15.56
CA LYS A 228 1.17 -8.45 14.57
C LYS A 228 1.54 -7.95 13.16
N PRO A 229 1.57 -8.82 12.13
CA PRO A 229 1.70 -8.39 10.75
C PRO A 229 0.57 -7.42 10.34
N SER A 230 0.93 -6.27 9.78
CA SER A 230 -0.03 -5.22 9.42
C SER A 230 0.23 -4.65 8.03
N ARG A 231 -0.76 -4.71 7.14
CA ARG A 231 -0.67 -4.12 5.79
C ARG A 231 -0.42 -2.60 5.76
N ARG A 232 -0.46 -1.93 6.91
CA ARG A 232 -0.08 -0.52 7.07
C ARG A 232 1.43 -0.33 7.15
N LYS A 233 2.18 -1.39 7.46
CA LYS A 233 3.63 -1.32 7.57
C LYS A 233 4.30 -1.24 6.21
N HIS A 234 5.40 -0.49 6.15
CA HIS A 234 6.18 -0.29 4.94
C HIS A 234 7.66 -0.16 5.29
N TYR A 235 8.53 -0.73 4.44
CA TYR A 235 9.95 -0.80 4.76
C TYR A 235 10.83 -0.35 3.60
N PHE A 236 11.97 0.26 3.93
CA PHE A 236 13.14 0.25 3.07
C PHE A 236 14.19 -0.68 3.66
N LEU A 237 14.84 -1.48 2.81
CA LEU A 237 15.99 -2.28 3.18
C LEU A 237 17.23 -1.76 2.45
N ARG A 238 18.36 -1.85 3.14
CA ARG A 238 19.70 -1.75 2.57
C ARG A 238 20.34 -3.12 2.71
N VAL A 239 20.76 -3.70 1.59
CA VAL A 239 21.27 -5.07 1.49
C VAL A 239 22.54 -5.11 0.66
N ARG A 240 23.30 -6.20 0.75
CA ARG A 240 24.56 -6.40 0.00
C ARG A 240 25.58 -5.28 0.29
N SER A 241 25.55 -4.77 1.51
CA SER A 241 26.45 -3.70 1.94
C SER A 241 27.90 -4.18 1.91
N ARG A 242 28.79 -3.30 1.45
CA ARG A 242 30.23 -3.46 1.59
C ARG A 242 30.76 -2.25 2.31
N THR A 243 31.58 -2.49 3.32
CA THR A 243 32.28 -1.46 4.08
C THR A 243 33.77 -1.46 3.74
N ASN A 244 34.44 -0.32 3.93
CA ASN A 244 35.90 -0.26 3.93
C ASN A 244 36.46 -0.65 5.30
N ASP A 245 37.78 -0.67 5.44
CA ASP A 245 38.48 -1.01 6.70
C ASP A 245 38.14 -0.06 7.86
N ALA A 246 37.66 1.15 7.56
CA ALA A 246 37.17 2.12 8.56
C ALA A 246 35.71 1.88 8.97
N GLY A 247 35.03 0.87 8.40
CA GLY A 247 33.62 0.58 8.64
C GLY A 247 32.65 1.48 7.87
N GLU A 248 33.15 2.31 6.96
CA GLU A 248 32.32 3.21 6.16
C GLU A 248 31.69 2.47 4.99
N LEU A 249 30.42 2.77 4.69
CA LEU A 249 29.70 2.14 3.58
C LEU A 249 30.29 2.57 2.23
N VAL A 250 30.78 1.60 1.46
CA VAL A 250 31.33 1.78 0.09
C VAL A 250 30.27 1.49 -0.97
N SER A 251 29.50 0.43 -0.79
CA SER A 251 28.42 0.07 -1.71
C SER A 251 27.26 -0.59 -0.99
N ALA A 252 26.04 -0.39 -1.48
CA ALA A 252 24.88 -1.20 -1.11
C ALA A 252 23.82 -1.23 -2.21
N ASN A 253 22.89 -2.16 -2.09
CA ASN A 253 21.66 -2.22 -2.87
C ASN A 253 20.47 -1.86 -2.00
N TYR A 254 19.39 -1.42 -2.63
CA TYR A 254 18.22 -0.89 -1.95
C TYR A 254 16.95 -1.61 -2.38
N THR A 255 16.05 -1.79 -1.43
CA THR A 255 14.75 -2.42 -1.64
C THR A 255 13.68 -1.60 -0.93
N LYS A 256 12.47 -1.58 -1.48
CA LYS A 256 11.27 -1.23 -0.71
C LYS A 256 10.34 -2.42 -0.60
N ILE A 257 9.68 -2.55 0.53
CA ILE A 257 8.58 -3.49 0.75
C ILE A 257 7.30 -2.69 0.94
N TYR A 258 6.31 -2.98 0.10
CA TYR A 258 4.96 -2.43 0.23
C TYR A 258 4.09 -3.38 1.05
N GLY A 259 3.63 -2.92 2.21
CA GLY A 259 2.96 -3.79 3.18
C GLY A 259 3.98 -4.50 4.06
N ASP A 260 3.47 -5.21 5.08
CA ASP A 260 4.32 -5.97 5.98
C ASP A 260 4.89 -7.24 5.35
N ILE A 261 5.87 -7.82 6.06
CA ILE A 261 6.21 -9.22 5.93
C ILE A 261 5.18 -10.03 6.72
N ARG A 262 4.41 -10.86 6.01
CA ARG A 262 3.33 -11.67 6.59
C ARG A 262 3.71 -13.14 6.55
N PHE A 263 3.23 -13.90 7.52
CA PHE A 263 3.35 -15.35 7.50
C PHE A 263 2.02 -16.02 7.84
N PHE A 264 1.91 -17.31 7.50
CA PHE A 264 0.70 -18.11 7.64
C PHE A 264 1.07 -19.52 8.12
N PHE A 265 0.25 -20.11 8.98
CA PHE A 265 0.53 -21.43 9.54
C PHE A 265 0.38 -22.59 8.55
N LYS A 266 -0.50 -22.43 7.56
CA LYS A 266 -0.82 -23.49 6.61
C LYS A 266 -0.13 -23.26 5.27
N THR A 267 0.55 -24.29 4.79
CA THR A 267 1.19 -24.32 3.46
C THR A 267 0.49 -25.32 2.54
N LYS A 268 0.76 -25.24 1.23
CA LYS A 268 0.21 -26.20 0.24
C LYS A 268 1.18 -27.36 -0.01
N LYS A 269 2.49 -27.11 0.07
CA LYS A 269 3.57 -28.03 -0.30
C LYS A 269 4.35 -28.57 0.91
N GLY A 270 3.90 -28.28 2.14
CA GLY A 270 4.41 -28.92 3.35
C GLY A 270 5.62 -28.24 3.99
N GLY A 271 5.99 -27.02 3.60
CA GLY A 271 6.94 -26.20 4.35
C GLY A 271 6.43 -25.86 5.75
N ALA A 272 7.34 -25.43 6.63
CA ALA A 272 7.07 -25.11 8.04
C ALA A 272 6.01 -24.02 8.26
N ALA A 273 6.00 -23.02 7.38
CA ALA A 273 5.01 -21.93 7.35
C ALA A 273 4.99 -21.28 5.96
N GLY A 274 3.94 -20.53 5.64
CA GLY A 274 3.92 -19.67 4.45
C GLY A 274 4.45 -18.28 4.80
N VAL A 275 5.12 -17.60 3.85
CA VAL A 275 5.54 -16.20 3.98
C VAL A 275 5.14 -15.41 2.74
N ALA A 276 4.77 -14.14 2.90
CA ALA A 276 4.43 -13.27 1.79
C ALA A 276 4.79 -11.81 2.06
N PHE A 277 5.36 -11.15 1.05
CA PHE A 277 5.73 -9.73 1.05
C PHE A 277 5.87 -9.24 -0.39
N ASP A 278 5.50 -7.99 -0.63
CA ASP A 278 5.58 -7.37 -1.95
C ASP A 278 6.80 -6.44 -1.97
N TYR A 279 7.78 -6.71 -2.82
CA TYR A 279 9.03 -5.97 -2.82
C TYR A 279 9.46 -5.48 -4.20
N TYR A 280 10.35 -4.48 -4.19
CA TYR A 280 10.97 -3.87 -5.35
C TYR A 280 12.46 -3.70 -5.04
N PHE A 281 13.30 -4.51 -5.65
CA PHE A 281 14.75 -4.53 -5.45
C PHE A 281 15.47 -3.85 -6.62
N ASN A 282 16.34 -2.89 -6.31
CA ASN A 282 17.24 -2.26 -7.28
C ASN A 282 18.58 -2.99 -7.33
N PRO A 283 18.92 -3.67 -8.44
CA PRO A 283 20.18 -4.41 -8.56
C PRO A 283 21.39 -3.49 -8.80
N THR A 284 21.19 -2.21 -9.09
CA THR A 284 22.27 -1.25 -9.36
C THR A 284 22.90 -0.77 -8.05
N PRO A 285 24.18 -1.08 -7.78
CA PRO A 285 24.81 -0.66 -6.54
C PRO A 285 24.81 0.87 -6.38
N ASN A 286 24.57 1.34 -5.16
CA ASN A 286 24.50 2.75 -4.75
C ASN A 286 23.39 3.59 -5.39
N ASP A 287 22.55 3.01 -6.26
CA ASP A 287 21.36 3.68 -6.74
C ASP A 287 20.21 3.49 -5.74
N ARG A 288 19.82 4.58 -5.09
CA ARG A 288 18.71 4.61 -4.12
C ARG A 288 17.35 4.74 -4.79
N ASN A 289 17.28 4.93 -6.11
CA ASN A 289 16.02 5.07 -6.81
C ASN A 289 15.22 3.77 -6.73
N LEU A 290 13.95 3.88 -6.34
CA LEU A 290 13.01 2.77 -6.26
C LEU A 290 11.70 3.10 -6.97
N GLU A 291 11.70 4.03 -7.92
CA GLU A 291 10.58 4.28 -8.82
C GLU A 291 10.50 3.19 -9.90
N PHE A 292 9.55 2.26 -9.73
CA PHE A 292 9.40 1.16 -10.65
C PHE A 292 8.77 1.60 -11.98
N ALA A 293 9.47 1.31 -13.08
CA ALA A 293 8.92 1.38 -14.42
C ALA A 293 7.96 0.20 -14.67
N VAL A 294 6.68 0.37 -14.32
CA VAL A 294 5.64 -0.65 -14.56
C VAL A 294 5.68 -1.12 -16.02
N GLY A 295 5.75 -2.45 -16.21
CA GLY A 295 5.91 -3.08 -17.52
C GLY A 295 7.38 -3.37 -17.92
N ARG A 296 8.37 -2.90 -17.13
CA ARG A 296 9.79 -3.19 -17.29
C ARG A 296 10.33 -3.95 -16.07
N ASN A 297 9.66 -5.04 -15.71
CA ASN A 297 10.11 -5.92 -14.64
C ASN A 297 11.38 -6.67 -15.06
N LEU A 298 12.32 -6.85 -14.14
CA LEU A 298 13.53 -7.65 -14.38
C LEU A 298 13.28 -9.16 -14.21
N PHE A 299 12.17 -9.55 -13.58
CA PHE A 299 11.68 -10.93 -13.65
C PHE A 299 10.94 -11.16 -14.97
N GLU A 300 11.34 -12.17 -15.73
CA GLU A 300 10.77 -12.44 -17.06
C GLU A 300 9.51 -13.33 -17.03
N ASN A 301 9.39 -14.23 -16.04
CA ASN A 301 8.39 -15.31 -16.03
C ASN A 301 7.57 -15.33 -14.73
N LEU A 302 6.98 -14.19 -14.35
CA LEU A 302 6.10 -14.11 -13.18
C LEU A 302 4.69 -14.61 -13.52
N GLU A 303 4.14 -15.45 -12.63
CA GLU A 303 2.71 -15.79 -12.64
C GLU A 303 1.86 -14.53 -12.46
N HIS A 304 0.60 -14.59 -12.90
CA HIS A 304 -0.29 -13.42 -12.88
C HIS A 304 -0.45 -12.81 -11.49
N GLU A 305 -0.50 -13.65 -10.47
CA GLU A 305 -0.65 -13.29 -9.06
C GLU A 305 0.62 -12.65 -8.47
N GLN A 306 1.79 -13.00 -9.03
CA GLN A 306 3.09 -12.50 -8.61
C GLN A 306 3.41 -11.10 -9.19
N GLN A 307 2.71 -10.70 -10.26
CA GLN A 307 2.95 -9.42 -10.92
C GLN A 307 2.53 -8.23 -10.05
N VAL A 308 3.47 -7.31 -9.84
CA VAL A 308 3.19 -5.98 -9.30
C VAL A 308 2.56 -5.09 -10.38
N ARG A 309 1.61 -4.24 -9.98
CA ARG A 309 0.92 -3.30 -10.88
C ARG A 309 1.00 -1.86 -10.39
N GLU A 310 1.73 -1.64 -9.31
CA GLU A 310 1.88 -0.37 -8.63
C GLU A 310 3.37 0.00 -8.60
N PRO A 311 3.67 1.32 -8.57
CA PRO A 311 5.03 1.82 -8.63
C PRO A 311 5.80 1.74 -7.32
#